data_AF-A0A9D9LC16-F1
#
_entry.id   AF-A0A9D9LC16-F1
#
_cell.length_a   1.000
_cell.length_b   1.000
_cell.length_c   1.000
_cell.angle_alpha   90.00
_cell.angle_beta   90.00
_cell.angle_gamma   90.00
#
_symmetry.space_group_name_H-M   'P 1'
#
loop_
_entity.id
_entity.type
_entity.pdbx_description
1 polymer ?
#
loop_
_entity_poly.entity_id
_entity_poly.type
_entity_poly.pdbx_seq_one_letter_code
_entity_poly.pdbx_strand_id
1 'polypeptide(L)'
;MNVVSWSGGKDSTATIILAHEHGIPIDAIVMSVVWFDKENGISGEYPEHLEWSVNVAKPMFESWGYPTYIVSADSDYIENFHKVIGRGERKGKIRAFPLGGRCAINRDCKVPPVKDFVKSLGDDVVQFIGIAADESERLKRMTGNKRSLLAEFGYTEADAKAFCEQYGLLSPSYSMSARGGCWFCPNQKISGFAYLKQNHPQLWEQLEILSQEPNKVSEGFRYGSTFAEMAEEVEKYISKPEQNTFGRFTKIREDMKMCKVNAQTEEYESFFILGQDALFTNARLDRTTIPVGLYAYDLRDACDGNINELKDFVLVNHWGTVLVKEPIEGASEGVQIHAYDYNYIGETMTLDEFIS
;
A
#
# COMPACT_ATOMS: atom_id res chain seq x y z
N MET A 1 19.41 19.95 5.78
CA MET A 1 18.54 18.82 6.17
C MET A 1 18.09 18.04 4.93
N ASN A 2 18.03 16.72 5.01
CA ASN A 2 17.57 15.82 3.96
C ASN A 2 16.15 15.36 4.28
N VAL A 3 15.20 15.71 3.41
CA VAL A 3 13.78 15.42 3.60
C VAL A 3 13.27 14.55 2.46
N VAL A 4 12.67 13.41 2.76
CA VAL A 4 12.06 12.56 1.75
C VAL A 4 10.60 12.95 1.54
N SER A 5 10.24 13.28 0.29
CA SER A 5 8.83 13.39 -0.10
C SER A 5 8.27 12.01 -0.41
N TRP A 6 7.57 11.42 0.55
CA TRP A 6 7.07 10.06 0.48
C TRP A 6 5.59 10.03 0.11
N SER A 7 5.21 9.21 -0.87
CA SER A 7 3.82 9.09 -1.30
C SER A 7 3.24 7.70 -1.07
N GLY A 8 3.96 6.81 -0.39
CA GLY A 8 3.62 5.39 -0.28
C GLY A 8 3.81 4.58 -1.57
N GLY A 9 4.19 5.22 -2.67
CA GLY A 9 4.45 4.55 -3.95
C GLY A 9 5.84 3.90 -3.97
N LYS A 10 6.01 2.89 -4.83
CA LYS A 10 7.23 2.09 -4.98
C LYS A 10 8.50 2.94 -5.10
N ASP A 11 8.48 3.99 -5.93
CA ASP A 11 9.68 4.81 -6.18
C ASP A 11 10.06 5.65 -4.95
N SER A 12 9.06 6.21 -4.27
CA SER A 12 9.29 7.01 -3.07
C SER A 12 9.68 6.16 -1.87
N THR A 13 9.16 4.93 -1.76
CA THR A 13 9.52 3.99 -0.69
C THR A 13 10.92 3.44 -0.93
N ALA A 14 11.25 3.02 -2.15
CA ALA A 14 12.59 2.58 -2.52
C ALA A 14 13.66 3.66 -2.28
N THR A 15 13.32 4.94 -2.44
CA THR A 15 14.22 6.05 -2.10
C THR A 15 14.62 6.05 -0.62
N ILE A 16 13.69 5.73 0.28
CA ILE A 16 13.95 5.65 1.73
C ILE A 16 14.84 4.44 2.03
N ILE A 17 14.51 3.29 1.43
CA ILE A 17 15.29 2.05 1.60
C ILE A 17 16.73 2.26 1.10
N LEU A 18 16.91 2.88 -0.07
CA LEU A 18 18.25 3.18 -0.60
C LEU A 18 19.04 4.12 0.32
N ALA A 19 18.38 5.14 0.87
CA ALA A 19 19.05 6.01 1.81
C ALA A 19 19.51 5.24 3.06
N HIS A 20 18.69 4.31 3.56
CA HIS A 20 19.02 3.46 4.69
C HIS A 20 20.22 2.54 4.42
N GLU A 21 20.18 1.78 3.33
CA GLU A 21 21.26 0.85 2.94
C GLU A 21 22.60 1.55 2.73
N HIS A 22 22.58 2.74 2.15
CA HIS A 22 23.79 3.51 1.85
C HIS A 22 24.21 4.46 2.99
N GLY A 23 23.54 4.43 4.15
CA GLY A 23 23.84 5.32 5.27
C GLY A 23 23.69 6.81 4.93
N ILE A 24 22.84 7.14 3.98
CA ILE A 24 22.53 8.53 3.61
C ILE A 24 21.56 9.08 4.66
N PRO A 25 21.92 10.16 5.38
CA PRO A 25 21.10 10.65 6.47
C PRO A 25 19.73 11.15 5.95
N ILE A 26 18.66 10.75 6.65
CA ILE A 26 17.31 11.28 6.48
C ILE A 26 16.94 12.00 7.78
N ASP A 27 16.69 13.31 7.68
CA ASP A 27 16.28 14.13 8.83
C ASP A 27 14.74 14.09 9.02
N ALA A 28 13.98 13.94 7.95
CA ALA A 28 12.54 13.75 8.01
C ALA A 28 11.98 13.05 6.77
N ILE A 29 10.90 12.30 6.97
CA ILE A 29 10.04 11.75 5.91
C ILE A 29 8.71 12.48 6.01
N VAL A 30 8.20 13.00 4.90
CA VAL A 30 6.89 13.67 4.85
C VAL A 30 5.97 13.00 3.85
N MET A 31 4.79 12.58 4.31
CA MET A 31 3.68 12.11 3.50
C MET A 31 2.54 13.10 3.54
N SER A 32 2.02 13.46 2.37
CA SER A 32 0.78 14.23 2.29
C SER A 32 -0.40 13.33 2.01
N VAL A 33 -1.34 13.29 2.96
CA VAL A 33 -2.66 12.67 2.78
C VAL A 33 -3.60 13.69 2.19
N VAL A 34 -4.16 13.35 1.03
CA VAL A 34 -5.25 14.10 0.40
C VAL A 34 -6.55 13.53 0.95
N TRP A 35 -7.37 14.36 1.59
CA TRP A 35 -8.70 13.97 2.03
C TRP A 35 -9.71 14.12 0.90
N PHE A 36 -10.60 13.13 0.76
CA PHE A 36 -11.79 13.28 -0.06
C PHE A 36 -12.81 14.13 0.71
N ASP A 37 -13.15 13.66 1.90
CA ASP A 37 -14.05 14.30 2.85
C ASP A 37 -13.43 14.16 4.25
N LYS A 38 -12.93 15.28 4.77
CA LYS A 38 -12.20 15.29 6.04
C LYS A 38 -13.14 15.17 7.23
N GLU A 39 -14.36 15.70 7.11
CA GLU A 39 -15.39 15.65 8.17
C GLU A 39 -15.82 14.20 8.43
N ASN A 40 -15.98 13.42 7.37
CA ASN A 40 -16.39 12.01 7.45
C ASN A 40 -15.22 11.02 7.48
N GLY A 41 -13.98 11.50 7.56
CA GLY A 41 -12.79 10.64 7.63
C GLY A 41 -12.52 9.82 6.36
N ILE A 42 -12.95 10.30 5.19
CA ILE A 42 -12.77 9.62 3.91
C ILE A 42 -11.49 10.12 3.25
N SER A 43 -10.47 9.27 3.20
CA SER A 43 -9.23 9.53 2.47
C SER A 43 -9.48 9.58 0.96
N GLY A 44 -8.68 10.38 0.25
CA GLY A 44 -8.61 10.34 -1.21
C GLY A 44 -7.77 9.21 -1.76
N GLU A 45 -6.84 8.66 -0.96
CA GLU A 45 -6.14 7.42 -1.29
C GLU A 45 -7.05 6.21 -1.00
N TYR A 46 -6.76 5.08 -1.64
CA TYR A 46 -7.48 3.84 -1.32
C TYR A 46 -7.27 3.43 0.15
N PRO A 47 -8.29 2.89 0.85
CA PRO A 47 -8.20 2.55 2.27
C PRO A 47 -7.01 1.66 2.61
N GLU A 48 -6.79 0.60 1.83
CA GLU A 48 -5.70 -0.35 2.02
C GLU A 48 -4.31 0.28 1.81
N HIS A 49 -4.21 1.32 0.96
CA HIS A 49 -2.98 2.05 0.78
C HIS A 49 -2.66 2.95 1.99
N LEU A 50 -3.67 3.66 2.49
CA LEU A 50 -3.51 4.52 3.66
C LEU A 50 -3.22 3.69 4.92
N GLU A 51 -3.95 2.60 5.13
CA GLU A 51 -3.74 1.68 6.25
C GLU A 51 -2.32 1.11 6.24
N TRP A 52 -1.85 0.61 5.10
CA TRP A 52 -0.47 0.15 4.96
C TRP A 52 0.55 1.26 5.24
N SER A 53 0.30 2.49 4.74
CA SER A 53 1.22 3.61 4.95
C SER A 53 1.35 3.96 6.44
N VAL A 54 0.23 4.01 7.16
CA VAL A 54 0.18 4.42 8.57
C VAL A 54 0.63 3.30 9.52
N ASN A 55 0.23 2.06 9.26
CA ASN A 55 0.39 0.96 10.21
C ASN A 55 1.56 0.02 9.89
N VAL A 56 2.14 0.11 8.69
CA VAL A 56 3.26 -0.76 8.27
C VAL A 56 4.50 0.07 7.92
N ALA A 57 4.39 0.92 6.90
CA ALA A 57 5.57 1.62 6.36
C ALA A 57 6.10 2.69 7.31
N LYS A 58 5.22 3.54 7.86
CA LYS A 58 5.62 4.58 8.81
C LYS A 58 6.32 4.01 10.06
N PRO A 59 5.77 3.01 10.78
CA PRO A 59 6.45 2.39 11.92
C PRO A 59 7.80 1.79 11.55
N MET A 60 7.93 1.17 10.36
CA MET A 60 9.21 0.66 9.87
C MET A 60 10.24 1.78 9.68
N PHE A 61 9.87 2.90 9.08
CA PHE A 61 10.80 4.02 8.92
C PHE A 61 11.21 4.64 10.26
N GLU A 62 10.27 4.70 11.21
CA GLU A 62 10.55 5.21 12.56
C GLU A 62 11.43 4.26 13.36
N SER A 63 11.31 2.95 13.19
CA SER A 63 12.21 1.97 13.82
C SER A 63 13.64 2.07 13.29
N TRP A 64 13.82 2.51 12.04
CA TRP A 64 15.13 2.88 11.46
C TRP A 64 15.65 4.23 11.94
N GLY A 65 14.91 4.93 12.80
CA GLY A 65 15.30 6.23 13.35
C GLY A 65 14.93 7.42 12.48
N TYR A 66 14.03 7.27 11.50
CA TYR A 66 13.60 8.36 10.62
C TYR A 66 12.27 8.97 11.07
N PRO A 67 12.26 10.22 11.58
CA PRO A 67 11.03 10.90 11.93
C PRO A 67 10.09 11.00 10.72
N THR A 68 8.87 10.47 10.85
CA THR A 68 7.92 10.38 9.73
C THR A 68 6.64 11.15 10.04
N TYR A 69 6.36 12.15 9.21
CA TYR A 69 5.27 13.10 9.39
C TYR A 69 4.19 12.92 8.34
N ILE A 70 2.94 12.81 8.80
CA ILE A 70 1.76 12.84 7.94
C ILE A 70 1.17 14.24 8.02
N VAL A 71 1.10 14.91 6.88
CA VAL A 71 0.55 16.24 6.74
C VAL A 71 -0.67 16.22 5.81
N SER A 72 -1.58 17.16 5.99
CA SER A 72 -2.73 17.31 5.10
C SER A 72 -3.08 18.79 4.97
N ALA A 73 -3.74 19.14 3.87
CA ALA A 73 -4.24 20.49 3.71
C ALA A 73 -5.42 20.77 4.67
N ASP A 74 -5.68 22.05 4.90
CA ASP A 74 -6.89 22.49 5.60
C ASP A 74 -8.14 22.08 4.81
N SER A 75 -8.11 22.27 3.48
CA SER A 75 -9.20 21.91 2.57
C SER A 75 -9.11 20.50 2.01
N ASP A 76 -10.26 19.91 1.67
CA ASP A 76 -10.38 18.58 1.06
C ASP A 76 -10.95 18.60 -0.37
N TYR A 77 -11.21 17.42 -0.94
CA TYR A 77 -11.77 17.30 -2.28
C TYR A 77 -13.19 17.84 -2.37
N ILE A 78 -14.07 17.54 -1.41
CA ILE A 78 -15.47 17.97 -1.39
C ILE A 78 -15.57 19.50 -1.38
N GLU A 79 -14.78 20.18 -0.56
CA GLU A 79 -14.69 21.65 -0.56
C GLU A 79 -14.20 22.18 -1.92
N ASN A 80 -13.18 21.55 -2.50
CA ASN A 80 -12.64 21.96 -3.79
C ASN A 80 -13.63 21.72 -4.95
N PHE A 81 -14.44 20.66 -4.87
CA PHE A 81 -15.52 20.36 -5.83
C PHE A 81 -16.62 21.42 -5.77
N HIS A 82 -17.08 21.76 -4.57
CA HIS A 82 -18.18 22.72 -4.36
C HIS A 82 -17.76 24.19 -4.43
N LYS A 83 -16.46 24.47 -4.54
CA LYS A 83 -15.94 25.85 -4.61
C LYS A 83 -16.58 26.63 -5.76
N VAL A 84 -17.25 27.72 -5.43
CA VAL A 84 -17.92 28.62 -6.38
C VAL A 84 -16.89 29.47 -7.12
N ILE A 85 -17.05 29.57 -8.45
CA ILE A 85 -16.23 30.45 -9.29
C ILE A 85 -16.63 31.91 -9.06
N GLY A 86 -15.68 32.72 -8.59
CA GLY A 86 -15.94 34.13 -8.26
C GLY A 86 -15.87 35.12 -9.44
N ARG A 87 -15.31 34.73 -10.59
CA ARG A 87 -15.05 35.64 -11.72
C ARG A 87 -15.11 34.96 -13.10
N GLY A 88 -15.29 35.77 -14.15
CA GLY A 88 -15.33 35.31 -15.55
C GLY A 88 -16.70 34.77 -15.98
N GLU A 89 -16.78 34.21 -17.19
CA GLU A 89 -18.03 33.74 -17.81
C GLU A 89 -18.73 32.61 -17.03
N ARG A 90 -17.98 31.89 -16.18
CA ARG A 90 -18.49 30.78 -15.36
C ARG A 90 -18.79 31.19 -13.91
N LYS A 91 -18.84 32.49 -13.62
CA LYS A 91 -19.10 33.02 -12.27
C LYS A 91 -20.43 32.45 -11.73
N GLY A 92 -20.41 32.05 -10.46
CA GLY A 92 -21.59 31.50 -9.77
C GLY A 92 -21.78 29.99 -9.93
N LYS A 93 -21.01 29.32 -10.81
CA LYS A 93 -20.99 27.86 -10.94
C LYS A 93 -20.00 27.21 -9.97
N ILE A 94 -20.23 25.96 -9.59
CA ILE A 94 -19.27 25.16 -8.77
C ILE A 94 -18.19 24.52 -9.66
N ARG A 95 -16.97 24.39 -9.12
CA ARG A 95 -15.80 23.84 -9.83
C ARG A 95 -16.00 22.42 -10.35
N ALA A 96 -16.78 21.60 -9.64
CA ALA A 96 -17.06 20.21 -10.00
C ALA A 96 -15.80 19.35 -10.21
N PHE A 97 -15.90 18.29 -11.02
CA PHE A 97 -14.80 17.35 -11.27
C PHE A 97 -13.56 18.03 -11.87
N PRO A 98 -12.34 17.64 -11.45
CA PRO A 98 -11.11 18.09 -12.09
C PRO A 98 -11.05 17.68 -13.57
N LEU A 99 -10.41 18.50 -14.40
CA LEU A 99 -10.17 18.15 -15.81
C LEU A 99 -9.13 17.04 -15.94
N GLY A 100 -9.46 16.01 -16.74
CA GLY A 100 -8.51 14.99 -17.17
C GLY A 100 -7.25 15.58 -17.81
N GLY A 101 -6.11 14.93 -17.62
CA GLY A 101 -4.77 15.40 -17.98
C GLY A 101 -4.20 16.47 -17.02
N ARG A 102 -4.97 16.93 -16.04
CA ARG A 102 -4.53 17.88 -15.00
C ARG A 102 -4.93 17.37 -13.61
N CYS A 103 -4.19 17.79 -12.58
CA CYS A 103 -4.52 17.47 -11.20
C CYS A 103 -4.58 18.75 -10.37
N ALA A 104 -5.75 19.41 -10.36
CA ALA A 104 -5.97 20.59 -9.53
C ALA A 104 -5.91 20.25 -8.03
N ILE A 105 -6.33 19.04 -7.67
CA ILE A 105 -6.28 18.53 -6.28
C ILE A 105 -4.84 18.39 -5.80
N ASN A 106 -3.89 18.02 -6.66
CA ASN A 106 -2.47 18.03 -6.28
C ASN A 106 -2.00 19.45 -5.92
N ARG A 107 -2.42 20.47 -6.68
CA ARG A 107 -2.07 21.87 -6.40
C ARG A 107 -2.74 22.38 -5.12
N ASP A 108 -4.00 22.02 -4.89
CA ASP A 108 -4.83 22.60 -3.83
C ASP A 108 -4.70 21.84 -2.49
N CYS A 109 -4.51 20.52 -2.52
CA CYS A 109 -4.54 19.66 -1.32
C CYS A 109 -3.24 18.91 -1.02
N LYS A 110 -2.37 18.65 -2.01
CA LYS A 110 -1.16 17.82 -1.81
C LYS A 110 0.12 18.65 -1.66
N VAL A 111 0.35 19.58 -2.58
CA VAL A 111 1.57 20.39 -2.62
C VAL A 111 1.67 21.39 -1.45
N PRO A 112 0.60 22.10 -1.04
CA PRO A 112 0.69 23.08 0.03
C PRO A 112 1.20 22.52 1.37
N PRO A 113 0.63 21.43 1.94
CA PRO A 113 1.09 20.95 3.25
C PRO A 113 2.54 20.44 3.22
N VAL A 114 3.00 19.84 2.11
CA VAL A 114 4.42 19.45 1.96
C VAL A 114 5.32 20.68 1.92
N LYS A 115 4.91 21.75 1.21
CA LYS A 115 5.69 22.99 1.15
C LYS A 115 5.76 23.68 2.49
N ASP A 116 4.66 23.75 3.23
CA ASP A 116 4.61 24.37 4.54
C ASP A 116 5.47 23.60 5.56
N PHE A 117 5.44 22.26 5.49
CA PHE A 117 6.33 21.40 6.27
C PHE A 117 7.80 21.62 5.90
N VAL A 118 8.17 21.59 4.62
CA VAL A 118 9.57 21.83 4.21
C VAL A 118 10.05 23.21 4.64
N LYS A 119 9.18 24.23 4.53
CA LYS A 119 9.52 25.60 4.94
C LYS A 119 9.74 25.73 6.45
N SER A 120 9.01 24.96 7.27
CA SER A 120 9.18 24.99 8.73
C SER A 120 10.54 24.43 9.19
N LEU A 121 11.22 23.66 8.34
CA LEU A 121 12.55 23.10 8.59
C LEU A 121 13.71 24.06 8.26
N GLY A 122 13.42 25.21 7.63
CA GLY A 122 14.41 26.24 7.28
C GLY A 122 14.80 26.27 5.79
N ASP A 123 15.81 27.08 5.46
CA ASP A 123 16.16 27.40 4.07
C ASP A 123 17.13 26.40 3.41
N ASP A 124 17.84 25.57 4.20
CA ASP A 124 18.81 24.59 3.71
C ASP A 124 18.27 23.16 3.74
N VAL A 125 17.23 22.91 2.93
CA VAL A 125 16.58 21.60 2.78
C VAL A 125 16.86 21.00 1.41
N VAL A 126 17.45 19.81 1.39
CA VAL A 126 17.56 18.93 0.23
C VAL A 126 16.36 17.99 0.24
N GLN A 127 15.56 17.99 -0.83
CA GLN A 127 14.42 17.09 -0.95
C GLN A 127 14.74 15.87 -1.81
N PHE A 128 14.60 14.67 -1.24
CA PHE A 128 14.63 13.42 -1.98
C PHE A 128 13.27 13.13 -2.60
N ILE A 129 13.25 12.95 -3.92
CA ILE A 129 12.05 12.67 -4.71
C ILE A 129 12.22 11.32 -5.41
N GLY A 130 11.23 10.44 -5.29
CA GLY A 130 11.20 9.17 -6.02
C GLY A 130 10.97 9.38 -7.52
N ILE A 131 12.05 9.49 -8.29
CA ILE A 131 12.04 9.52 -9.76
C ILE A 131 13.09 8.51 -10.25
N ALA A 132 12.66 7.45 -10.93
CA ALA A 132 13.59 6.40 -11.35
C ALA A 132 14.54 6.85 -12.47
N ALA A 133 15.63 6.12 -12.67
CA ALA A 133 16.67 6.42 -13.67
C ALA A 133 16.14 6.40 -15.11
N ASP A 134 15.14 5.58 -15.40
CA ASP A 134 14.49 5.46 -16.71
C ASP A 134 13.44 6.56 -16.97
N GLU A 135 13.15 7.43 -16.00
CA GLU A 135 12.23 8.56 -16.12
C GLU A 135 12.91 9.87 -16.57
N SER A 136 13.71 9.80 -17.65
CA SER A 136 14.58 10.89 -18.13
C SER A 136 13.90 12.27 -18.26
N GLU A 137 12.66 12.32 -18.75
CA GLU A 137 11.91 13.58 -18.90
C GLU A 137 11.47 14.19 -17.57
N ARG A 138 11.21 13.37 -16.53
CA ARG A 138 10.90 13.86 -15.18
C ARG A 138 12.17 14.37 -14.51
N LEU A 139 13.30 13.69 -14.68
CA LEU A 139 14.60 14.10 -14.16
C LEU A 139 15.04 15.47 -14.72
N LYS A 140 14.90 15.69 -16.04
CA LYS A 140 15.22 16.99 -16.68
C LYS A 140 14.40 18.17 -16.12
N ARG A 141 13.20 17.89 -15.59
CA ARG A 141 12.31 18.91 -15.01
C ARG A 141 12.58 19.13 -13.51
N MET A 142 13.42 18.32 -12.88
CA MET A 142 13.80 18.49 -11.50
C MET A 142 14.69 19.73 -11.37
N THR A 143 14.31 20.62 -10.46
CA THR A 143 14.97 21.91 -10.24
C THR A 143 15.01 22.22 -8.75
N GLY A 144 15.89 23.15 -8.38
CA GLY A 144 16.12 23.52 -6.98
C GLY A 144 16.93 22.47 -6.23
N ASN A 145 16.86 22.53 -4.89
CA ASN A 145 17.60 21.63 -4.02
C ASN A 145 16.90 20.27 -3.88
N LYS A 146 16.89 19.50 -4.98
CA LYS A 146 16.23 18.19 -5.07
C LYS A 146 17.18 17.15 -5.63
N ARG A 147 17.04 15.93 -5.13
CA ARG A 147 17.82 14.76 -5.55
C ARG A 147 16.89 13.58 -5.78
N SER A 148 17.30 12.68 -6.67
CA SER A 148 16.68 11.38 -6.81
C SER A 148 17.74 10.32 -6.58
N LEU A 149 17.67 9.64 -5.43
CA LEU A 149 18.60 8.57 -5.12
C LEU A 149 18.47 7.41 -6.10
N LEU A 150 17.24 7.11 -6.55
CA LEU A 150 17.03 6.08 -7.59
C LEU A 150 17.84 6.39 -8.85
N ALA A 151 17.81 7.64 -9.33
CA ALA A 151 18.57 8.03 -10.51
C ALA A 151 20.08 8.05 -10.26
N GLU A 152 20.51 8.49 -9.07
CA GLU A 152 21.92 8.53 -8.68
C GLU A 152 22.54 7.13 -8.59
N PHE A 153 21.78 6.14 -8.12
CA PHE A 153 22.20 4.74 -8.03
C PHE A 153 21.80 3.88 -9.24
N GLY A 154 21.14 4.46 -10.25
CA GLY A 154 20.78 3.78 -11.49
C GLY A 154 19.59 2.82 -11.42
N TYR A 155 18.71 2.95 -10.42
CA TYR A 155 17.52 2.13 -10.24
C TYR A 155 16.38 2.56 -11.18
N THR A 156 15.81 1.60 -11.91
CA THR A 156 14.61 1.78 -12.72
C THR A 156 13.32 1.67 -11.89
N GLU A 157 12.15 1.99 -12.49
CA GLU A 157 10.85 1.77 -11.82
C GLU A 157 10.64 0.29 -11.44
N ALA A 158 11.17 -0.64 -12.25
CA ALA A 158 11.09 -2.07 -12.00
C ALA A 158 11.96 -2.47 -10.81
N ASP A 159 13.18 -1.94 -10.75
CA ASP A 159 14.10 -2.17 -9.62
C ASP A 159 13.51 -1.60 -8.33
N ALA A 160 12.95 -0.39 -8.38
CA ALA A 160 12.28 0.21 -7.23
C ALA A 160 11.13 -0.66 -6.70
N LYS A 161 10.36 -1.30 -7.59
CA LYS A 161 9.30 -2.24 -7.20
C LYS A 161 9.88 -3.47 -6.51
N ALA A 162 10.84 -4.15 -7.16
CA ALA A 162 11.46 -5.36 -6.63
C ALA A 162 12.14 -5.08 -5.28
N PHE A 163 12.76 -3.91 -5.15
CA PHE A 163 13.41 -3.48 -3.92
C PHE A 163 12.39 -3.24 -2.80
N CYS A 164 11.23 -2.64 -3.09
CA CYS A 164 10.16 -2.55 -2.10
C CYS A 164 9.61 -3.93 -1.70
N GLU A 165 9.48 -4.87 -2.65
CA GLU A 165 9.04 -6.24 -2.38
C GLU A 165 10.01 -6.96 -1.44
N GLN A 166 11.31 -6.84 -1.71
CA GLN A 166 12.36 -7.43 -0.88
C GLN A 166 12.29 -6.98 0.58
N TYR A 167 11.88 -5.74 0.87
CA TYR A 167 11.78 -5.23 2.24
C TYR A 167 10.39 -5.43 2.86
N GLY A 168 9.46 -6.10 2.18
CA GLY A 168 8.05 -6.16 2.63
C GLY A 168 7.34 -4.80 2.62
N LEU A 169 7.90 -3.82 1.90
CA LEU A 169 7.45 -2.43 1.86
C LEU A 169 6.83 -2.05 0.50
N LEU A 170 6.32 -3.03 -0.25
CA LEU A 170 5.47 -2.76 -1.40
C LEU A 170 4.02 -2.56 -0.96
N SER A 171 3.46 -1.39 -1.27
CA SER A 171 2.05 -1.09 -0.99
C SER A 171 1.10 -2.13 -1.60
N PRO A 172 0.06 -2.57 -0.86
CA PRO A 172 -1.00 -3.45 -1.38
C PRO A 172 -1.68 -2.89 -2.63
N SER A 173 -1.67 -1.57 -2.83
CA SER A 173 -2.20 -0.89 -4.03
C SER A 173 -1.70 -1.50 -5.35
N TYR A 174 -0.47 -2.01 -5.36
CA TYR A 174 0.17 -2.58 -6.55
C TYR A 174 -0.35 -3.96 -6.95
N SER A 175 -1.11 -4.63 -6.07
CA SER A 175 -1.86 -5.84 -6.44
C SER A 175 -3.08 -5.54 -7.31
N MET A 176 -3.55 -4.28 -7.34
CA MET A 176 -4.83 -3.89 -7.96
C MET A 176 -4.65 -2.91 -9.12
N SER A 177 -3.63 -2.04 -9.05
CA SER A 177 -3.29 -1.08 -10.08
C SER A 177 -1.78 -0.91 -10.21
N ALA A 178 -1.28 -0.80 -11.44
CA ALA A 178 0.12 -0.51 -11.72
C ALA A 178 0.57 0.89 -11.23
N ARG A 179 -0.36 1.76 -10.81
CA ARG A 179 -0.07 3.10 -10.28
C ARG A 179 -0.97 3.42 -9.09
N GLY A 180 -0.38 3.99 -8.04
CA GLY A 180 -1.11 4.58 -6.91
C GLY A 180 -1.66 5.98 -7.25
N GLY A 181 -2.56 6.47 -6.40
CA GLY A 181 -3.17 7.79 -6.48
C GLY A 181 -4.63 7.79 -6.04
N CYS A 182 -5.27 8.96 -6.12
CA CYS A 182 -6.62 9.13 -5.58
C CYS A 182 -7.65 8.29 -6.34
N TRP A 183 -8.55 7.61 -5.62
CA TRP A 183 -9.56 6.72 -6.21
C TRP A 183 -10.58 7.46 -7.10
N PHE A 184 -10.81 8.75 -6.84
CA PHE A 184 -11.67 9.64 -7.63
C PHE A 184 -10.98 10.29 -8.84
N CYS A 185 -9.71 9.98 -9.10
CA CYS A 185 -8.91 10.70 -10.09
C CYS A 185 -9.40 10.42 -11.53
N PRO A 186 -9.79 11.45 -12.31
CA PRO A 186 -10.28 11.25 -13.68
C PRO A 186 -9.20 10.74 -14.63
N ASN A 187 -7.93 10.67 -14.21
CA ASN A 187 -6.82 10.11 -14.98
C ASN A 187 -6.64 8.60 -14.78
N GLN A 188 -7.34 7.99 -13.82
CA GLN A 188 -7.27 6.56 -13.53
C GLN A 188 -7.80 5.71 -14.69
N LYS A 189 -7.25 4.51 -14.91
CA LYS A 189 -7.75 3.59 -15.94
C LYS A 189 -9.15 3.06 -15.60
N ILE A 190 -9.91 2.63 -16.62
CA ILE A 190 -11.21 1.97 -16.42
C ILE A 190 -11.10 0.77 -15.47
N SER A 191 -9.99 0.02 -15.53
CA SER A 191 -9.73 -1.08 -14.59
C SER A 191 -9.68 -0.65 -13.12
N GLY A 192 -9.17 0.55 -12.81
CA GLY A 192 -9.15 1.07 -11.43
C GLY A 192 -10.53 1.53 -10.96
N PHE A 193 -11.35 2.04 -11.88
CA PHE A 193 -12.76 2.35 -11.60
C PHE A 193 -13.62 1.09 -11.44
N ALA A 194 -13.34 0.04 -12.22
CA ALA A 194 -13.95 -1.28 -12.01
C ALA A 194 -13.59 -1.85 -10.63
N TYR A 195 -12.32 -1.72 -10.22
CA TYR A 195 -11.89 -2.09 -8.88
C TYR A 195 -12.67 -1.32 -7.79
N LEU A 196 -12.73 0.01 -7.92
CA LEU A 196 -13.46 0.90 -7.02
C LEU A 196 -14.91 0.43 -6.86
N LYS A 197 -15.61 0.19 -7.98
CA LYS A 197 -17.01 -0.24 -7.98
C LYS A 197 -17.24 -1.59 -7.30
N GLN A 198 -16.34 -2.55 -7.55
CA GLN A 198 -16.49 -3.92 -7.03
C GLN A 198 -16.11 -4.03 -5.54
N ASN A 199 -15.11 -3.27 -5.08
CA ASN A 199 -14.48 -3.48 -3.77
C ASN A 199 -14.76 -2.34 -2.77
N HIS A 200 -15.11 -1.15 -3.26
CA HIS A 200 -15.51 -0.01 -2.43
C HIS A 200 -16.74 0.68 -3.03
N PRO A 201 -17.89 -0.03 -3.14
CA PRO A 201 -19.12 0.53 -3.73
C PRO A 201 -19.56 1.83 -3.06
N GLN A 202 -19.29 2.00 -1.76
CA GLN A 202 -19.55 3.23 -1.02
C GLN A 202 -18.74 4.44 -1.54
N LEU A 203 -17.50 4.23 -2.00
CA LEU A 203 -16.68 5.29 -2.59
C LEU A 203 -17.10 5.57 -4.05
N TRP A 204 -17.52 4.53 -4.77
CA TRP A 204 -18.14 4.67 -6.09
C TRP A 204 -19.41 5.53 -6.02
N GLU A 205 -20.28 5.27 -5.05
CA GLU A 205 -21.51 6.02 -4.81
C GLU A 205 -21.23 7.52 -4.56
N GLN A 206 -20.14 7.87 -3.89
CA GLN A 206 -19.74 9.28 -3.74
C GLN A 206 -19.53 9.98 -5.08
N LEU A 207 -18.92 9.31 -6.07
CA LEU A 207 -18.75 9.89 -7.41
C LEU A 207 -20.09 10.04 -8.12
N GLU A 208 -21.00 9.08 -7.93
CA GLU A 208 -22.33 9.12 -8.50
C GLU A 208 -23.14 10.30 -7.93
N ILE A 209 -23.13 10.48 -6.61
CA ILE A 209 -23.77 11.62 -5.93
C ILE A 209 -23.22 12.94 -6.48
N LEU A 210 -21.90 13.12 -6.49
CA LEU A 210 -21.27 14.33 -7.02
C LEU A 210 -21.59 14.55 -8.50
N SER A 211 -21.77 13.47 -9.28
CA SER A 211 -22.15 13.59 -10.69
C SER A 211 -23.54 14.15 -10.90
N GLN A 212 -24.43 14.08 -9.91
CA GLN A 212 -25.80 14.61 -9.99
C GLN A 212 -25.92 16.04 -9.44
N GLU A 213 -24.87 16.59 -8.83
CA GLU A 213 -24.88 17.97 -8.31
C GLU A 213 -25.21 18.99 -9.42
N PRO A 214 -26.14 19.93 -9.19
CA PRO A 214 -26.50 20.94 -10.16
C PRO A 214 -25.46 22.07 -10.25
N ASN A 215 -25.62 22.96 -11.24
CA ASN A 215 -24.85 24.20 -11.36
C ASN A 215 -23.32 24.01 -11.48
N LYS A 216 -22.88 22.89 -12.05
CA LYS A 216 -21.47 22.59 -12.33
C LYS A 216 -20.93 23.43 -13.49
N VAL A 217 -19.64 23.75 -13.44
CA VAL A 217 -18.94 24.37 -14.59
C VAL A 217 -18.86 23.44 -15.81
N SER A 218 -18.96 22.13 -15.60
CA SER A 218 -18.90 21.08 -16.61
C SER A 218 -19.57 19.81 -16.07
N GLU A 219 -20.29 19.08 -16.94
CA GLU A 219 -20.81 17.75 -16.63
C GLU A 219 -19.77 16.63 -16.84
N GLY A 220 -18.66 16.95 -17.53
CA GLY A 220 -17.59 16.00 -17.80
C GLY A 220 -16.80 15.60 -16.54
N PHE A 221 -16.49 14.31 -16.45
CA PHE A 221 -15.64 13.66 -15.45
C PHE A 221 -14.28 13.28 -16.05
N ARG A 222 -14.25 12.38 -17.06
CA ARG A 222 -13.01 11.79 -17.59
C ARG A 222 -12.82 12.16 -19.06
N TYR A 223 -11.82 13.02 -19.33
CA TYR A 223 -11.45 13.44 -20.70
C TYR A 223 -12.65 13.92 -21.56
N GLY A 224 -13.63 14.55 -20.92
CA GLY A 224 -14.85 15.06 -21.57
C GLY A 224 -16.08 14.18 -21.36
N SER A 225 -15.91 12.88 -21.12
CA SER A 225 -17.02 11.97 -20.82
C SER A 225 -17.63 12.26 -19.46
N THR A 226 -18.95 12.18 -19.37
CA THR A 226 -19.71 12.25 -18.12
C THR A 226 -19.41 11.05 -17.22
N PHE A 227 -19.81 11.13 -15.94
CA PHE A 227 -19.72 9.99 -15.04
C PHE A 227 -20.58 8.81 -15.53
N ALA A 228 -21.78 9.07 -16.06
CA ALA A 228 -22.67 8.03 -16.57
C ALA A 228 -22.05 7.24 -17.74
N GLU A 229 -21.45 7.93 -18.72
CA GLU A 229 -20.75 7.28 -19.84
C GLU A 229 -19.56 6.44 -19.34
N MET A 230 -18.79 6.97 -18.39
CA MET A 230 -17.68 6.23 -17.77
C MET A 230 -18.18 5.02 -16.97
N ALA A 231 -19.29 5.14 -16.27
CA ALA A 231 -19.93 4.06 -15.54
C ALA A 231 -20.37 2.92 -16.47
N GLU A 232 -20.92 3.24 -17.64
CA GLU A 232 -21.22 2.24 -18.67
C GLU A 232 -19.96 1.54 -19.19
N GLU A 233 -18.86 2.28 -19.40
CA GLU A 233 -17.58 1.68 -19.79
C GLU A 233 -17.03 0.73 -18.72
N VAL A 234 -17.19 1.08 -17.45
CA VAL A 234 -16.83 0.23 -16.31
C VAL A 234 -17.67 -1.03 -16.30
N GLU A 235 -18.99 -0.96 -16.51
CA GLU A 235 -19.84 -2.14 -16.60
C GLU A 235 -19.43 -3.06 -17.76
N LYS A 236 -19.18 -2.48 -18.94
CA LYS A 236 -18.67 -3.22 -20.11
C LYS A 236 -17.30 -3.84 -19.85
N TYR A 237 -16.47 -3.25 -18.99
CA TYR A 237 -15.19 -3.82 -18.58
C TYR A 237 -15.39 -5.01 -17.64
N ILE A 238 -16.26 -4.85 -16.62
CA ILE A 238 -16.57 -5.89 -15.64
C ILE A 238 -17.23 -7.11 -16.29
N SER A 239 -18.09 -6.91 -17.29
CA SER A 239 -18.80 -7.99 -17.97
C SER A 239 -17.91 -8.87 -18.88
N LYS A 240 -16.63 -8.50 -19.10
CA LYS A 240 -15.71 -9.26 -19.97
C LYS A 240 -14.98 -10.35 -19.18
N PRO A 241 -15.21 -11.65 -19.46
CA PRO A 241 -14.61 -12.74 -18.70
C PRO A 241 -13.07 -12.79 -18.78
N GLU A 242 -12.47 -12.38 -19.91
CA GLU A 242 -11.01 -12.39 -20.11
C GLU A 242 -10.27 -11.22 -19.44
N GLN A 243 -10.97 -10.11 -19.16
CA GLN A 243 -10.41 -8.93 -18.48
C GLN A 243 -10.77 -8.88 -16.99
N ASN A 244 -11.52 -9.89 -16.52
CA ASN A 244 -11.80 -10.12 -15.12
C ASN A 244 -10.57 -10.73 -14.42
N THR A 245 -9.45 -10.00 -14.46
CA THR A 245 -8.29 -10.27 -13.60
C THR A 245 -8.69 -10.17 -12.12
N PHE A 246 -9.78 -9.47 -11.79
CA PHE A 246 -10.29 -9.38 -10.42
C PHE A 246 -10.92 -10.68 -9.93
N GLY A 247 -11.64 -11.40 -10.79
CA GLY A 247 -11.98 -12.80 -10.54
C GLY A 247 -10.75 -13.64 -10.25
N ARG A 248 -9.59 -13.36 -10.87
CA ARG A 248 -8.32 -14.02 -10.56
C ARG A 248 -7.73 -13.58 -9.20
N PHE A 249 -8.06 -12.41 -8.64
CA PHE A 249 -7.55 -11.95 -7.34
C PHE A 249 -8.45 -12.36 -6.16
N THR A 250 -9.77 -12.35 -6.32
CA THR A 250 -10.67 -13.08 -5.39
C THR A 250 -10.37 -14.56 -5.45
N LYS A 251 -10.17 -15.11 -6.66
CA LYS A 251 -9.68 -16.46 -6.83
C LYS A 251 -8.23 -16.62 -6.38
N ILE A 252 -7.34 -15.63 -6.30
CA ILE A 252 -6.02 -15.80 -5.63
C ILE A 252 -6.18 -15.72 -4.11
N ARG A 253 -7.10 -14.93 -3.55
CA ARG A 253 -7.44 -14.96 -2.12
C ARG A 253 -8.14 -16.28 -1.72
N GLU A 254 -8.96 -16.83 -2.61
CA GLU A 254 -9.66 -18.11 -2.46
C GLU A 254 -8.76 -19.30 -2.85
N ASP A 255 -7.90 -19.17 -3.87
CA ASP A 255 -6.88 -20.13 -4.33
C ASP A 255 -5.69 -20.14 -3.37
N MET A 256 -5.30 -19.04 -2.71
CA MET A 256 -4.36 -19.06 -1.57
C MET A 256 -5.03 -19.60 -0.30
N LYS A 257 -6.38 -19.58 -0.23
CA LYS A 257 -7.14 -20.42 0.70
C LYS A 257 -7.27 -21.89 0.22
N MET A 258 -6.96 -22.21 -1.04
CA MET A 258 -7.11 -23.54 -1.68
C MET A 258 -5.78 -24.22 -2.06
N CYS A 259 -4.63 -23.53 -1.99
CA CYS A 259 -3.28 -24.05 -2.10
C CYS A 259 -2.73 -24.37 -0.70
N LYS A 260 -3.63 -24.81 0.18
CA LYS A 260 -3.29 -25.23 1.51
C LYS A 260 -2.93 -26.70 1.46
N VAL A 261 -1.76 -27.05 1.96
CA VAL A 261 -1.34 -28.45 2.01
C VAL A 261 -2.06 -29.13 3.17
N ASN A 262 -2.52 -30.36 2.95
CA ASN A 262 -3.15 -31.15 3.99
C ASN A 262 -2.12 -31.44 5.08
N ALA A 263 -2.43 -31.01 6.31
CA ALA A 263 -1.51 -31.11 7.43
C ALA A 263 -1.12 -32.55 7.77
N GLN A 264 -1.96 -33.54 7.44
CA GLN A 264 -1.69 -34.95 7.71
C GLN A 264 -0.78 -35.62 6.68
N THR A 265 -0.60 -35.01 5.50
CA THR A 265 0.22 -35.59 4.41
C THR A 265 1.50 -34.82 4.16
N GLU A 266 1.68 -33.69 4.83
CA GLU A 266 2.88 -32.86 4.71
C GLU A 266 4.05 -33.45 5.50
N GLU A 267 5.26 -33.32 4.97
CA GLU A 267 6.50 -33.64 5.69
C GLU A 267 6.97 -32.38 6.43
N TYR A 268 7.20 -32.51 7.74
CA TYR A 268 7.63 -31.39 8.57
C TYR A 268 9.09 -31.51 8.95
N GLU A 269 9.71 -30.37 9.22
CA GLU A 269 10.98 -30.29 9.93
C GLU A 269 10.72 -30.09 11.43
N SER A 270 11.45 -30.83 12.25
CA SER A 270 11.48 -30.64 13.70
C SER A 270 12.03 -29.25 14.02
N PHE A 271 11.25 -28.49 14.78
CA PHE A 271 11.49 -27.09 15.07
C PHE A 271 11.33 -26.84 16.57
N PHE A 272 11.96 -25.80 17.06
CA PHE A 272 11.78 -25.32 18.43
C PHE A 272 11.44 -23.85 18.35
N ILE A 273 10.42 -23.39 19.06
CA ILE A 273 10.05 -21.97 19.10
C ILE A 273 9.41 -21.59 20.43
N LEU A 274 9.84 -20.46 20.99
CA LEU A 274 9.32 -19.87 22.24
C LEU A 274 9.26 -20.86 23.42
N GLY A 275 10.27 -21.72 23.53
CA GLY A 275 10.38 -22.66 24.65
C GLY A 275 9.65 -23.99 24.47
N GLN A 276 9.05 -24.25 23.30
CA GLN A 276 8.33 -25.50 23.02
C GLN A 276 8.76 -26.14 21.69
N ASP A 277 8.63 -27.46 21.66
CA ASP A 277 8.81 -28.25 20.44
C ASP A 277 7.67 -27.96 19.45
N ALA A 278 8.03 -27.87 18.19
CA ALA A 278 7.15 -27.51 17.10
C ALA A 278 7.47 -28.31 15.84
N LEU A 279 6.49 -28.38 14.94
CA LEU A 279 6.71 -28.80 13.55
C LEU A 279 6.73 -27.58 12.65
N PHE A 280 7.66 -27.52 11.70
CA PHE A 280 7.77 -26.45 10.72
C PHE A 280 7.58 -26.97 9.29
N THR A 281 6.87 -26.19 8.47
CA THR A 281 6.86 -26.35 7.01
C THR A 281 6.91 -24.99 6.34
N ASN A 282 7.58 -24.92 5.19
CA ASN A 282 7.54 -23.73 4.32
C ASN A 282 6.16 -23.54 3.66
N ALA A 283 5.31 -24.58 3.66
CA ALA A 283 3.99 -24.54 3.07
C ALA A 283 2.97 -23.83 3.98
N ARG A 284 1.84 -23.43 3.37
CA ARG A 284 0.65 -22.98 4.11
C ARG A 284 -0.26 -24.18 4.35
N LEU A 285 -0.58 -24.45 5.61
CA LEU A 285 -1.39 -25.61 5.98
C LEU A 285 -2.89 -25.34 5.92
N ASP A 286 -3.66 -26.39 5.58
CA ASP A 286 -5.10 -26.36 5.76
C ASP A 286 -5.44 -26.56 7.23
N ARG A 287 -5.74 -25.45 7.90
CA ARG A 287 -6.10 -25.45 9.33
C ARG A 287 -7.31 -26.31 9.67
N THR A 288 -8.14 -26.67 8.69
CA THR A 288 -9.26 -27.61 8.91
C THR A 288 -8.82 -29.07 8.99
N THR A 289 -7.62 -29.39 8.49
CA THR A 289 -7.04 -30.75 8.50
C THR A 289 -6.13 -31.03 9.69
N ILE A 290 -5.87 -30.02 10.52
CA ILE A 290 -5.04 -30.10 11.71
C ILE A 290 -5.80 -30.84 12.82
N PRO A 291 -5.21 -31.89 13.44
CA PRO A 291 -5.85 -32.58 14.54
C PRO A 291 -6.15 -31.69 15.74
N VAL A 292 -7.28 -31.97 16.39
CA VAL A 292 -7.68 -31.27 17.61
C VAL A 292 -6.61 -31.45 18.68
N GLY A 293 -6.18 -30.34 19.28
CA GLY A 293 -5.11 -30.31 20.29
C GLY A 293 -3.77 -29.75 19.78
N LEU A 294 -3.66 -29.46 18.48
CA LEU A 294 -2.55 -28.70 17.91
C LEU A 294 -2.99 -27.29 17.52
N TYR A 295 -2.07 -26.33 17.64
CA TYR A 295 -2.27 -24.93 17.29
C TYR A 295 -1.31 -24.54 16.17
N ALA A 296 -1.80 -23.76 15.22
CA ALA A 296 -1.07 -23.39 14.02
C ALA A 296 -0.86 -21.89 13.92
N TYR A 297 0.38 -21.49 13.70
CA TYR A 297 0.78 -20.09 13.56
C TYR A 297 1.67 -19.93 12.33
N ASP A 298 1.60 -18.74 11.73
CA ASP A 298 2.42 -18.38 10.60
C ASP A 298 3.61 -17.56 11.10
N LEU A 299 4.80 -17.87 10.60
CA LEU A 299 6.03 -17.12 10.82
C LEU A 299 6.22 -16.11 9.71
N ARG A 300 6.70 -14.92 10.07
CA ARG A 300 7.03 -13.84 9.16
C ARG A 300 8.55 -13.69 9.05
N ASP A 301 9.00 -13.49 7.81
CA ASP A 301 10.37 -13.12 7.47
C ASP A 301 10.59 -11.61 7.67
N ALA A 302 11.69 -11.24 8.35
CA ALA A 302 12.20 -9.87 8.39
C ALA A 302 12.90 -9.44 7.08
N CYS A 303 13.04 -10.37 6.13
CA CYS A 303 13.76 -10.22 4.86
C CYS A 303 15.28 -10.04 5.00
N ASP A 304 15.80 -10.33 6.19
CA ASP A 304 17.22 -10.45 6.53
C ASP A 304 17.66 -11.93 6.68
N GLY A 305 16.75 -12.87 6.39
CA GLY A 305 16.95 -14.31 6.58
C GLY A 305 16.61 -14.81 7.99
N ASN A 306 15.98 -13.99 8.83
CA ASN A 306 15.53 -14.36 10.17
C ASN A 306 14.01 -14.25 10.32
N ILE A 307 13.47 -15.08 11.21
CA ILE A 307 12.07 -14.99 11.64
C ILE A 307 11.95 -13.85 12.64
N ASN A 308 10.99 -12.94 12.43
CA ASN A 308 10.81 -11.76 13.29
C ASN A 308 9.45 -11.68 13.99
N GLU A 309 8.43 -12.37 13.48
CA GLU A 309 7.09 -12.31 14.04
C GLU A 309 6.38 -13.66 13.86
N LEU A 310 5.67 -14.10 14.91
CA LEU A 310 4.73 -15.20 14.88
C LEU A 310 3.32 -14.64 15.03
N LYS A 311 2.40 -15.05 14.15
CA LYS A 311 1.01 -14.59 14.17
C LYS A 311 0.02 -15.67 13.76
N ASP A 312 -1.24 -15.50 14.15
CA ASP A 312 -2.35 -16.34 13.69
C ASP A 312 -2.44 -16.44 12.17
N PHE A 313 -2.05 -15.41 11.41
CA PHE A 313 -1.99 -15.47 9.95
C PHE A 313 -1.07 -14.38 9.40
N VAL A 314 -0.14 -14.76 8.53
CA VAL A 314 0.80 -13.84 7.88
C VAL A 314 0.51 -13.78 6.38
N LEU A 315 -0.03 -12.65 5.93
CA LEU A 315 -0.42 -12.47 4.52
C LEU A 315 0.79 -12.22 3.59
N VAL A 316 1.76 -11.44 4.04
CA VAL A 316 2.93 -10.99 3.26
C VAL A 316 4.20 -11.41 4.02
N ASN A 317 5.26 -11.81 3.30
CA ASN A 317 6.52 -12.31 3.89
C ASN A 317 6.32 -13.53 4.80
N HIS A 318 5.50 -14.49 4.35
CA HIS A 318 5.34 -15.76 5.05
C HIS A 318 6.61 -16.58 4.89
N TRP A 319 7.21 -16.90 6.04
CA TRP A 319 8.40 -17.74 6.13
C TRP A 319 8.01 -19.22 6.18
N GLY A 320 6.99 -19.55 6.97
CA GLY A 320 6.47 -20.91 7.08
C GLY A 320 5.37 -21.00 8.13
N THR A 321 4.80 -22.19 8.28
CA THR A 321 3.77 -22.49 9.27
C THR A 321 4.37 -23.37 10.34
N VAL A 322 4.11 -23.05 11.61
CA VAL A 322 4.47 -23.88 12.76
C VAL A 322 3.26 -24.51 13.41
N LEU A 323 3.39 -25.76 13.84
CA LEU A 323 2.43 -26.47 14.68
C LEU A 323 3.02 -26.70 16.06
N VAL A 324 2.26 -26.36 17.10
CA VAL A 324 2.65 -26.50 18.50
C VAL A 324 1.55 -27.18 19.32
N LYS A 325 1.93 -27.83 20.43
CA LYS A 325 0.99 -28.51 21.34
C LYS A 325 0.29 -27.55 22.29
N GLU A 326 0.95 -26.46 22.67
CA GLU A 326 0.40 -25.46 23.58
C GLU A 326 0.19 -24.12 22.86
N PRO A 327 -0.94 -23.42 23.13
CA PRO A 327 -1.23 -22.17 22.47
C PRO A 327 -0.24 -21.08 22.88
N ILE A 328 0.15 -20.24 21.94
CA ILE A 328 1.05 -19.11 22.17
C ILE A 328 0.21 -17.87 22.48
N GLU A 329 0.42 -17.31 23.66
CA GLU A 329 -0.28 -16.09 24.10
C GLU A 329 0.15 -14.87 23.26
N GLY A 330 -0.82 -14.04 22.86
CA GLY A 330 -0.56 -12.84 22.04
C GLY A 330 -0.42 -13.08 20.53
N ALA A 331 -0.56 -14.32 20.05
CA ALA A 331 -0.42 -14.66 18.63
C ALA A 331 -1.42 -13.97 17.69
N SER A 332 -2.58 -13.54 18.20
CA SER A 332 -3.56 -12.77 17.41
C SER A 332 -3.11 -11.34 17.12
N GLU A 333 -2.39 -10.73 18.07
CA GLU A 333 -1.83 -9.38 17.96
C GLU A 333 -0.50 -9.41 17.21
N GLY A 334 0.29 -10.48 17.40
CA GLY A 334 1.60 -10.73 16.80
C GLY A 334 2.68 -10.78 17.89
N VAL A 335 3.42 -11.89 17.94
CA VAL A 335 4.51 -12.10 18.90
C VAL A 335 5.83 -11.85 18.20
N GLN A 336 6.64 -10.94 18.74
CA GLN A 336 7.98 -10.70 18.22
C GLN A 336 8.88 -11.90 18.53
N ILE A 337 9.63 -12.35 17.53
CA ILE A 337 10.54 -13.49 17.61
C ILE A 337 11.96 -12.99 17.39
N HIS A 338 12.89 -13.43 18.23
CA HIS A 338 14.32 -13.20 18.05
C HIS A 338 15.06 -14.48 17.65
N ALA A 339 16.28 -14.34 17.14
CA ALA A 339 17.07 -15.47 16.64
C ALA A 339 17.39 -16.56 17.69
N TYR A 340 17.29 -16.24 18.99
CA TYR A 340 17.47 -17.21 20.08
C TYR A 340 16.15 -17.86 20.54
N ASP A 341 15.01 -17.38 20.05
CA ASP A 341 13.70 -17.89 20.42
C ASP A 341 13.28 -19.09 19.56
N TYR A 342 14.04 -19.40 18.49
CA TYR A 342 13.75 -20.54 17.63
C TYR A 342 15.01 -21.30 17.21
N ASN A 343 14.83 -22.55 16.82
CA ASN A 343 15.90 -23.36 16.24
C ASN A 343 15.37 -24.45 15.30
N TYR A 344 16.14 -24.73 14.24
CA TYR A 344 15.92 -25.89 13.38
C TYR A 344 16.67 -27.10 13.96
N ILE A 345 15.94 -28.16 14.28
CA ILE A 345 16.53 -29.36 14.88
C ILE A 345 17.19 -30.24 13.79
N GLY A 346 16.76 -30.07 12.52
CA GLY A 346 17.40 -30.70 11.36
C GLY A 346 16.96 -32.14 11.10
N GLU A 347 15.89 -32.59 11.76
CA GLU A 347 15.26 -33.88 11.55
C GLU A 347 13.91 -33.67 10.87
N THR A 348 13.52 -34.57 9.97
CA THR A 348 12.17 -34.59 9.41
C THR A 348 11.27 -35.44 10.31
N MET A 349 10.07 -34.95 10.60
CA MET A 349 9.11 -35.61 11.48
C MET A 349 7.71 -35.56 10.85
N THR A 350 6.95 -36.64 11.00
CA THR A 350 5.55 -36.69 10.57
C THR A 350 4.63 -36.17 11.68
N LEU A 351 3.42 -35.76 11.30
CA LEU A 351 2.45 -35.25 12.25
C LEU A 351 2.01 -36.32 13.28
N ASP A 352 1.96 -37.60 12.88
CA ASP A 352 1.63 -38.72 13.77
C ASP A 352 2.74 -38.97 14.82
N GLU A 353 4.01 -38.84 14.42
CA GLU A 353 5.15 -38.97 15.33
C GLU A 353 5.21 -37.83 16.34
N PHE A 354 4.80 -36.61 15.94
CA PHE A 354 4.77 -35.46 16.84
C PHE A 354 3.64 -35.53 17.87
N ILE A 355 2.49 -36.10 17.50
CA ILE A 355 1.34 -36.24 18.40
C ILE A 355 1.52 -37.40 19.39
N SER A 356 2.23 -38.46 18.96
CA SER A 356 2.58 -39.62 19.80
C SER A 356 3.41 -39.22 21.02
#